data_AF-A0A4Q2UD09-F1
#
_entry.id   AF-A0A4Q2UD09-F1
#
_cell.length_a   1.000
_cell.length_b   1.000
_cell.length_c   1.000
_cell.angle_alpha   90.00
_cell.angle_beta   90.00
_cell.angle_gamma   90.00
#
_symmetry.space_group_name_H-M   'P 1'
#
loop_
_entity.id
_entity.type
_entity.pdbx_description
1 polymer ?
#
loop_
_entity_poly.entity_id
_entity_poly.type
_entity_poly.pdbx_seq_one_letter_code
_entity_poly.pdbx_strand_id
1 'polypeptide(L)'
;MDTFLLTTDLPSGGVHTSTGTYPPEELNRLVAGFSQASGQSQRETLRHFGQYLFGSFLTAHEHFIQTAPDAFSFLASVPAYIHVEVQKLYPEAELPHFTIAQLDANTLHMRYQSNRRMADLAYGLIQGTVGPF
;
A
#
# COMPACT_ATOMS: atom_id res chain seq x y z
N MET A 1 -9.92 -16.49 -11.55
CA MET A 1 -8.73 -15.97 -10.86
C MET A 1 -7.46 -16.61 -11.43
N ASP A 2 -7.46 -17.92 -11.70
CA ASP A 2 -6.26 -18.67 -12.14
C ASP A 2 -5.75 -18.34 -13.55
N THR A 3 -6.62 -17.94 -14.47
CA THR A 3 -6.26 -17.80 -15.89
C THR A 3 -5.21 -16.73 -16.16
N PHE A 4 -5.20 -15.61 -15.44
CA PHE A 4 -4.20 -14.56 -15.65
C PHE A 4 -2.86 -14.90 -14.97
N LEU A 5 -2.88 -15.54 -13.79
CA LEU A 5 -1.67 -15.96 -13.09
C LEU A 5 -0.87 -16.98 -13.92
N LEU A 6 -1.56 -17.89 -14.59
CA LEU A 6 -0.95 -18.89 -15.49
C LEU A 6 -0.39 -18.29 -16.79
N THR A 7 -0.82 -17.08 -17.17
CA THR A 7 -0.40 -16.40 -18.40
C THR A 7 0.53 -15.23 -18.16
N THR A 8 0.78 -14.87 -16.89
CA THR A 8 1.70 -13.81 -16.51
C THR A 8 3.07 -14.42 -16.27
N ASP A 9 4.03 -14.07 -17.13
CA ASP A 9 5.44 -14.41 -16.90
C ASP A 9 5.93 -13.66 -15.64
N LEU A 10 6.29 -14.39 -14.59
CA LEU A 10 6.79 -13.84 -13.33
C LEU A 10 8.14 -14.50 -13.02
N PRO A 11 9.22 -13.76 -12.75
CA PRO A 11 10.50 -14.32 -12.34
C PRO A 11 10.41 -15.31 -11.17
N SER A 12 9.52 -15.08 -10.21
CA SER A 12 9.21 -16.00 -9.10
C SER A 12 8.42 -17.26 -9.47
N GLY A 13 7.92 -17.37 -10.70
CA GLY A 13 6.97 -18.41 -11.11
C GLY A 13 5.59 -18.29 -10.46
N GLY A 14 5.26 -17.13 -9.86
CA GLY A 14 3.99 -16.90 -9.19
C GLY A 14 3.90 -17.50 -7.78
N VAL A 15 5.04 -17.89 -7.19
CA VAL A 15 5.11 -18.42 -5.83
C VAL A 15 5.75 -17.37 -4.92
N HIS A 16 4.96 -16.86 -3.97
CA HIS A 16 5.38 -15.82 -3.04
C HIS A 16 5.35 -16.31 -1.59
N THR A 17 6.31 -15.87 -0.77
CA THR A 17 6.33 -16.05 0.69
C THR A 17 6.31 -14.69 1.38
N SER A 18 5.87 -14.65 2.63
CA SER A 18 5.78 -13.40 3.41
C SER A 18 7.13 -12.77 3.73
N THR A 19 8.21 -13.57 3.71
CA THR A 19 9.59 -13.10 3.97
C THR A 19 10.42 -12.91 2.69
N GLY A 20 9.86 -13.24 1.52
CA GLY A 20 10.53 -13.08 0.24
C GLY A 20 10.53 -11.63 -0.23
N THR A 21 11.60 -11.23 -0.92
CA THR A 21 11.67 -9.95 -1.64
C THR A 21 11.64 -10.22 -3.14
N TYR A 22 10.76 -9.51 -3.85
CA TYR A 22 10.50 -9.74 -5.27
C TYR A 22 10.69 -8.45 -6.08
N PRO A 23 11.08 -8.55 -7.35
CA PRO A 23 11.25 -7.39 -8.21
C PRO A 23 9.94 -6.60 -8.37
N PRO A 24 9.95 -5.25 -8.32
CA PRO A 24 8.75 -4.43 -8.47
C PRO A 24 7.98 -4.69 -9.77
N GLU A 25 8.66 -5.17 -10.82
CA GLU A 25 8.04 -5.52 -12.10
C GLU A 25 7.01 -6.65 -11.94
N GLU A 26 7.16 -7.56 -10.97
CA GLU A 26 6.19 -8.63 -10.74
C GLU A 26 4.82 -8.08 -10.36
N LEU A 27 4.77 -7.12 -9.43
CA LEU A 27 3.52 -6.49 -9.04
C LEU A 27 2.88 -5.78 -10.24
N ASN A 28 3.67 -5.07 -11.04
CA ASN A 28 3.17 -4.40 -12.24
C ASN A 28 2.56 -5.38 -13.25
N ARG A 29 3.21 -6.53 -13.47
CA ARG A 29 2.71 -7.60 -14.35
C ARG A 29 1.41 -8.20 -13.81
N LEU A 30 1.33 -8.46 -12.50
CA LEU A 30 0.12 -8.96 -11.84
C LEU A 30 -1.05 -7.99 -11.97
N VAL A 31 -0.82 -6.70 -11.71
CA VAL A 31 -1.84 -5.65 -11.85
C VAL A 31 -2.31 -5.53 -13.30
N ALA A 32 -1.39 -5.57 -14.27
CA ALA A 32 -1.74 -5.53 -15.68
C ALA A 32 -2.58 -6.74 -16.12
N GLY A 33 -2.19 -7.95 -15.71
CA GLY A 33 -2.93 -9.19 -16.00
C GLY A 33 -4.32 -9.20 -15.38
N PHE A 34 -4.44 -8.77 -14.12
CA PHE A 34 -5.74 -8.64 -13.45
C PHE A 34 -6.62 -7.58 -14.11
N SER A 35 -6.05 -6.43 -14.46
CA SER A 35 -6.75 -5.35 -15.17
C SER A 35 -7.34 -5.83 -16.48
N GLN A 36 -6.56 -6.58 -17.29
CA GLN A 36 -7.04 -7.16 -18.53
C GLN A 36 -8.15 -8.20 -18.31
N ALA A 37 -8.00 -9.06 -17.31
CA ALA A 37 -8.96 -10.13 -17.03
C ALA A 37 -10.29 -9.63 -16.44
N SER A 38 -10.25 -8.56 -15.64
CA SER A 38 -11.41 -8.00 -14.94
C SER A 38 -12.10 -6.86 -15.71
N GLY A 39 -11.43 -6.28 -16.70
CA GLY A 39 -11.88 -5.06 -17.38
C GLY A 39 -11.73 -3.78 -16.55
N GLN A 40 -11.19 -3.85 -15.33
CA GLN A 40 -10.91 -2.68 -14.51
C GLN A 40 -9.60 -2.02 -14.95
N SER A 41 -9.48 -0.71 -14.80
CA SER A 41 -8.19 -0.03 -15.04
C SER A 41 -7.17 -0.39 -13.95
N GLN A 42 -5.88 -0.38 -14.27
CA GLN A 42 -4.80 -0.62 -13.29
C GLN A 42 -4.87 0.34 -12.09
N ARG A 43 -5.29 1.59 -12.33
CA ARG A 43 -5.55 2.59 -11.28
C ARG A 43 -6.58 2.07 -10.27
N GLU A 44 -7.75 1.66 -10.75
CA GLU A 44 -8.84 1.18 -9.89
C GLU A 44 -8.44 -0.13 -9.19
N THR A 45 -7.73 -1.02 -9.90
CA THR A 45 -7.16 -2.23 -9.31
C THR A 45 -6.25 -1.92 -8.12
N LEU A 46 -5.31 -0.98 -8.26
CA LEU A 46 -4.39 -0.60 -7.18
C LEU A 46 -5.12 0.08 -6.01
N ARG A 47 -6.12 0.92 -6.28
CA ARG A 47 -6.91 1.59 -5.23
C ARG A 47 -7.72 0.60 -4.42
N HIS A 48 -8.45 -0.29 -5.09
CA HIS A 48 -9.21 -1.35 -4.41
C HIS A 48 -8.29 -2.30 -3.64
N PHE A 49 -7.15 -2.67 -4.22
CA PHE A 49 -6.17 -3.49 -3.52
C PHE A 49 -5.60 -2.77 -2.29
N GLY A 50 -5.33 -1.47 -2.36
CA GLY A 50 -4.88 -0.68 -1.22
C GLY A 50 -5.88 -0.66 -0.06
N GLN A 51 -7.17 -0.47 -0.36
CA GLN A 51 -8.22 -0.53 0.66
C GLN A 51 -8.31 -1.93 1.30
N TYR A 52 -8.27 -3.00 0.49
CA TYR A 52 -8.25 -4.37 0.98
C TYR A 52 -7.01 -4.66 1.85
N LEU A 53 -5.83 -4.24 1.39
CA LEU A 53 -4.57 -4.40 2.09
C LEU A 53 -4.57 -3.68 3.44
N PHE A 54 -5.15 -2.48 3.51
CA PHE A 54 -5.32 -1.77 4.77
C PHE A 54 -6.15 -2.58 5.78
N GLY A 55 -7.19 -3.29 5.31
CA GLY A 55 -7.94 -4.25 6.11
C GLY A 55 -7.07 -5.34 6.75
N SER A 56 -6.03 -5.80 6.04
CA SER A 56 -5.08 -6.77 6.59
C SER A 56 -4.18 -6.13 7.66
N PHE A 57 -3.80 -4.86 7.51
CA PHE A 57 -3.03 -4.13 8.53
C PHE A 57 -3.84 -3.89 9.81
N LEU A 58 -5.14 -3.64 9.70
CA LEU A 58 -6.03 -3.55 10.87
C LEU A 58 -6.00 -4.83 11.70
N THR A 59 -5.92 -6.00 11.06
CA THR A 59 -5.87 -7.28 11.77
C THR A 59 -4.48 -7.61 12.30
N ALA A 60 -3.43 -7.40 11.49
CA ALA A 60 -2.07 -7.83 11.82
C ALA A 60 -1.32 -6.84 12.74
N HIS A 61 -1.72 -5.56 12.71
CA HIS A 61 -0.97 -4.46 13.31
C HIS A 61 -1.91 -3.45 14.02
N GLU A 62 -3.00 -3.94 14.61
CA GLU A 62 -4.05 -3.13 15.23
C GLU A 62 -3.51 -2.08 16.22
N HIS A 63 -2.44 -2.41 16.94
CA HIS A 63 -1.85 -1.53 17.95
C HIS A 63 -1.36 -0.18 17.40
N PHE A 64 -0.84 -0.12 16.16
CA PHE A 64 -0.44 1.17 15.56
C PHE A 64 -1.63 2.07 15.22
N ILE A 65 -2.82 1.47 15.03
CA ILE A 65 -4.02 2.18 14.61
C ILE A 65 -4.82 2.62 15.83
N GLN A 66 -4.99 1.73 16.82
CA GLN A 66 -5.69 2.01 18.07
C GLN A 66 -5.01 3.07 18.95
N THR A 67 -3.71 3.30 18.75
CA THR A 67 -2.95 4.33 19.48
C THR A 67 -3.12 5.73 18.89
N ALA A 68 -3.63 5.85 17.66
CA ALA A 68 -3.91 7.13 17.04
C ALA A 68 -5.31 7.63 17.45
N PRO A 69 -5.48 8.91 17.82
CA PRO A 69 -6.78 9.45 18.21
C PRO A 69 -7.74 9.65 17.02
N ASP A 70 -7.21 9.81 15.81
CA ASP A 70 -7.97 10.05 14.59
C ASP A 70 -7.15 9.65 13.35
N ALA A 71 -7.81 9.65 12.18
CA ALA A 71 -7.19 9.29 10.90
C ALA A 71 -6.01 10.21 10.52
N PHE A 72 -6.06 11.50 10.84
CA PHE A 72 -4.98 12.42 10.49
C PHE A 72 -3.73 12.16 11.32
N SER A 73 -3.91 11.90 12.61
CA SER A 73 -2.84 11.50 13.53
C SER A 73 -2.22 10.16 13.13
N PHE A 74 -3.03 9.20 12.69
CA PHE A 74 -2.54 7.94 12.12
C PHE A 74 -1.73 8.17 10.84
N LEU A 75 -2.26 8.91 9.86
CA LEU A 75 -1.57 9.19 8.61
C LEU A 75 -0.26 9.96 8.82
N ALA A 76 -0.22 10.86 9.81
CA ALA A 76 0.99 11.58 10.21
C ALA A 76 2.05 10.66 10.85
N SER A 77 1.62 9.62 11.57
CA SER A 77 2.54 8.65 12.22
C SER A 77 3.17 7.67 11.23
N VAL A 78 2.55 7.44 10.06
CA VAL A 78 3.06 6.52 9.04
C VAL A 78 4.52 6.80 8.65
N PRO A 79 4.88 7.98 8.11
CA PRO A 79 6.27 8.27 7.76
C PRO A 79 7.16 8.56 8.98
N ALA A 80 6.59 9.04 10.09
CA ALA A 80 7.35 9.46 11.27
C ALA A 80 7.77 8.29 12.17
N TYR A 81 7.00 7.20 12.17
CA TYR A 81 7.20 6.07 13.08
C TYR A 81 7.04 4.73 12.38
N ILE A 82 5.91 4.45 11.74
CA ILE A 82 5.63 3.09 11.20
C ILE A 82 6.66 2.70 10.13
N HIS A 83 6.93 3.57 9.15
CA HIS A 83 7.96 3.33 8.14
C HIS A 83 9.37 3.23 8.75
N VAL A 84 9.64 3.92 9.86
CA VAL A 84 10.91 3.81 10.58
C VAL A 84 11.04 2.42 11.22
N GLU A 85 9.99 1.91 11.87
CA GLU A 85 9.99 0.56 12.45
C GLU A 85 10.08 -0.53 11.37
N VAL A 86 9.37 -0.37 10.25
CA VAL A 86 9.48 -1.28 9.10
C VAL A 86 10.91 -1.32 8.57
N GLN A 87 11.56 -0.16 8.41
CA GLN A 87 12.92 -0.09 7.89
C GLN A 87 13.96 -0.69 8.85
N LYS A 88 13.72 -0.68 10.17
CA LYS A 88 14.58 -1.38 11.14
C LYS A 88 14.53 -2.90 10.95
N LEU A 89 13.35 -3.44 10.65
CA LEU A 89 13.14 -4.87 10.43
C LEU A 89 13.59 -5.33 9.04
N TYR A 90 13.42 -4.46 8.04
CA TYR A 90 13.73 -4.70 6.64
C TYR A 90 14.57 -3.54 6.08
N PRO A 91 15.90 -3.52 6.31
CA PRO A 91 16.77 -2.43 5.88
C PRO A 91 16.75 -2.16 4.37
N GLU A 92 16.46 -3.20 3.57
CA GLU A 92 16.31 -3.17 2.13
C GLU A 92 14.94 -2.66 1.64
N ALA A 93 14.00 -2.38 2.55
CA ALA A 93 12.67 -1.90 2.18
C ALA A 93 12.75 -0.52 1.51
N GLU A 94 12.27 -0.44 0.27
CA GLU A 94 12.14 0.84 -0.44
C GLU A 94 10.78 1.46 -0.13
N LEU A 95 10.76 2.38 0.83
CA LEU A 95 9.56 3.06 1.30
C LEU A 95 9.36 4.41 0.58
N PRO A 96 8.11 4.85 0.36
CA PRO A 96 7.86 6.19 -0.19
C PRO A 96 8.17 7.27 0.84
N HIS A 97 8.47 8.47 0.35
CA HIS A 97 8.58 9.66 1.19
C HIS A 97 7.24 10.41 1.21
N PHE A 98 6.83 10.83 2.40
CA PHE A 98 5.68 11.70 2.61
C PHE A 98 6.10 12.99 3.30
N THR A 99 5.61 14.12 2.79
CA THR A 99 5.60 15.38 3.54
C THR A 99 4.16 15.73 3.85
N ILE A 100 3.88 15.96 5.13
CA ILE A 100 2.51 16.12 5.64
C ILE A 100 2.38 17.50 6.28
N ALA A 101 1.31 18.20 5.93
CA ALA A 101 0.91 19.46 6.54
C ALA A 101 -0.59 19.40 6.84
N GLN A 102 -0.96 19.49 8.11
CA GLN A 102 -2.35 19.68 8.50
C GLN A 102 -2.69 21.16 8.36
N LEU A 103 -3.66 21.47 7.51
CA LEU A 103 -4.05 22.86 7.25
C LEU A 103 -5.08 23.34 8.26
N ASP A 104 -5.99 22.46 8.67
CA ASP A 104 -7.04 22.71 9.65
C ASP A 104 -7.57 21.39 10.25
N ALA A 105 -8.67 21.46 11.01
CA ALA A 105 -9.26 20.30 11.67
C ALA A 105 -9.78 19.21 10.70
N ASN A 106 -10.09 19.56 9.45
CA ASN A 106 -10.73 18.68 8.47
C ASN A 106 -9.92 18.51 7.18
N THR A 107 -8.74 19.14 7.08
CA THR A 107 -7.92 19.13 5.87
C THR A 107 -6.47 18.74 6.16
N LEU A 108 -6.03 17.63 5.56
CA LEU A 108 -4.66 17.16 5.58
C LEU A 108 -4.06 17.20 4.17
N HIS A 109 -2.95 17.92 3.99
CA HIS A 109 -2.15 17.88 2.77
C HIS A 109 -1.01 16.88 2.92
N MET A 110 -0.98 15.89 2.03
CA MET A 110 0.07 14.88 1.96
C MET A 110 0.72 14.90 0.58
N ARG A 111 2.03 15.15 0.53
CA ARG A 111 2.84 15.05 -0.69
C ARG A 111 3.56 13.72 -0.73
N TYR A 112 3.18 12.86 -1.66
CA TYR A 112 3.78 11.55 -1.89
C TYR A 112 4.90 11.62 -2.93
N GLN A 113 6.03 10.95 -2.66
CA GLN A 113 7.14 10.77 -3.60
C GLN A 113 7.67 9.33 -3.53
N SER A 114 7.82 8.69 -4.68
CA SER A 114 8.40 7.34 -4.77
C SER A 114 8.88 7.03 -6.18
N ASN A 115 9.95 6.26 -6.28
CA ASN A 115 10.42 5.69 -7.55
C ASN A 115 9.58 4.51 -8.03
N ARG A 116 8.78 3.90 -7.14
CA ARG A 116 7.97 2.69 -7.45
C ARG A 116 6.65 2.98 -8.17
N ARG A 117 6.27 4.26 -8.34
CA ARG A 117 5.04 4.68 -9.03
C ARG A 117 3.75 4.10 -8.44
N MET A 118 3.71 3.84 -7.13
CA MET A 118 2.58 3.22 -6.43
C MET A 118 1.61 4.24 -5.81
N ALA A 119 1.41 5.40 -6.48
CA ALA A 119 0.59 6.49 -5.95
C ALA A 119 -0.89 6.07 -5.80
N ASP A 120 -1.43 5.28 -6.73
CA ASP A 120 -2.80 4.79 -6.64
C ASP A 120 -3.00 3.77 -5.51
N LEU A 121 -1.96 2.97 -5.19
CA LEU A 121 -1.98 2.11 -3.99
C LEU A 121 -1.98 2.94 -2.71
N ALA A 122 -1.09 3.94 -2.63
CA ALA A 122 -1.04 4.86 -1.49
C ALA A 122 -2.38 5.56 -1.27
N TYR A 123 -3.05 5.98 -2.36
CA TYR A 123 -4.40 6.55 -2.30
C TYR A 123 -5.41 5.55 -1.73
N GLY A 124 -5.40 4.30 -2.20
CA GLY A 124 -6.28 3.24 -1.67
C GLY A 124 -6.07 2.97 -0.17
N LEU A 125 -4.81 2.92 0.27
CA LEU A 125 -4.46 2.78 1.70
C LEU A 125 -5.01 3.95 2.52
N ILE A 126 -4.82 5.20 2.05
CA ILE A 126 -5.35 6.41 2.71
C ILE A 126 -6.88 6.35 2.78
N GLN A 127 -7.57 5.94 1.72
CA GLN A 127 -9.03 5.76 1.79
C GLN A 127 -9.43 4.70 2.81
N GLY A 128 -8.68 3.59 2.89
CA GLY A 128 -8.88 2.55 3.89
C GLY A 128 -8.77 3.06 5.33
N THR A 129 -7.93 4.07 5.59
CA THR A 129 -7.78 4.65 6.93
C THR A 129 -9.02 5.35 7.44
N VAL A 130 -9.90 5.85 6.57
CA VAL A 130 -11.08 6.62 7.02
C VAL A 130 -12.15 5.72 7.63
N GLY A 131 -12.22 4.43 7.24
CA GLY A 131 -13.27 3.54 7.74
C GLY A 131 -13.20 3.21 9.24
N PRO A 132 -12.01 2.93 9.81
CA PRO A 132 -11.87 2.59 11.23
C PRO A 132 -11.98 3.73 12.25
N PHE A 133 -11.99 4.99 11.80
CA PHE A 133 -12.10 6.18 12.66
C PHE A 133 -13.47 6.84 12.45
#